data_AF-A0A7S1JUE0-F1
#
_entry.id   AF-A0A7S1JUE0-F1
#
_cell.length_a   1.000
_cell.length_b   1.000
_cell.length_c   1.000
_cell.angle_alpha   90.00
_cell.angle_beta   90.00
_cell.angle_gamma   90.00
#
_symmetry.space_group_name_H-M   'P 1'
#
loop_
_entity.id
_entity.type
_entity.pdbx_description
1 polymer ?
#
loop_
_entity_poly.entity_id
_entity_poly.type
_entity_poly.pdbx_seq_one_letter_code
_entity_poly.pdbx_strand_id
1 'polypeptide(L)'
;RIPAAPAGQQGGTLAQLERTGTIVVQGDNSAGVDRLQEVLVWRGCRGVLKQLHVRFRGGYRIGRPTLPVLLSLSRLVGRCCQPGAQLILTTTGPSEFDLSALYADDLPTHPSSPFKSMLQQLAQQVSCVKYVFTQQSLTDPHASPSQAAVDMASSLSFDKANKVVV
;
A
#
# COMPACT_ATOMS: atom_id res chain seq x y z
N ARG A 1 0.74 22.12 -13.60
CA ARG A 1 2.19 22.45 -13.52
C ARG A 1 2.56 22.65 -12.04
N ILE A 2 3.61 21.99 -11.55
CA ILE A 2 4.18 22.22 -10.21
C ILE A 2 5.16 23.40 -10.33
N PRO A 3 5.17 24.38 -9.40
CA PRO A 3 6.07 25.54 -9.48
C PRO A 3 7.54 25.11 -9.42
N ALA A 4 8.33 25.57 -10.40
CA ALA A 4 9.77 25.36 -10.46
C ALA A 4 10.50 26.09 -9.32
N ALA A 5 11.46 25.44 -8.68
CA ALA A 5 12.37 26.11 -7.75
C ALA A 5 13.45 26.87 -8.56
N PRO A 6 13.96 28.02 -8.09
CA PRO A 6 14.97 28.79 -8.80
C PRO A 6 16.24 27.99 -9.05
N ALA A 7 16.87 28.20 -10.21
CA ALA A 7 18.14 27.57 -10.56
C ALA A 7 19.24 28.03 -9.58
N GLY A 8 19.83 27.08 -8.85
CA GLY A 8 20.89 27.34 -7.85
C GLY A 8 20.66 26.65 -6.49
N GLN A 9 19.43 26.22 -6.18
CA GLN A 9 19.13 25.40 -5.00
C GLN A 9 18.85 23.95 -5.43
N GLN A 10 19.90 23.17 -5.71
CA GLN A 10 19.75 21.75 -6.04
C GLN A 10 19.37 20.85 -4.84
N GLY A 11 19.13 21.43 -3.67
CA GLY A 11 18.52 20.76 -2.52
C GLY A 11 17.43 21.64 -1.94
N GLY A 12 16.18 21.42 -2.34
CA GLY A 12 15.04 22.04 -1.64
C GLY A 12 14.99 21.57 -0.19
N THR A 13 14.34 22.31 0.70
CA THR A 13 14.20 21.98 2.13
C THR A 13 13.69 20.56 2.41
N LEU A 14 13.06 19.90 1.43
CA LEU A 14 12.61 18.51 1.54
C LEU A 14 13.70 17.46 1.32
N ALA A 15 14.90 17.83 0.87
CA ALA A 15 16.05 16.92 0.79
C ALA A 15 16.53 16.47 2.18
N GLN A 16 16.15 17.19 3.24
CA GLN A 16 16.41 16.82 4.64
C GLN A 16 15.13 16.36 5.36
N LEU A 17 14.06 16.05 4.62
CA LEU A 17 12.81 15.60 5.21
C LEU A 17 12.99 14.19 5.77
N GLU A 18 13.09 14.08 7.09
CA GLU A 18 13.24 12.78 7.75
C GLU A 18 11.89 12.13 8.07
N ARG A 19 10.84 12.93 8.21
CA ARG A 19 9.48 12.50 8.56
C ARG A 19 8.47 13.31 7.77
N THR A 20 7.45 12.63 7.25
CA THR A 20 6.24 13.30 6.76
C THR A 20 5.20 13.40 7.89
N GLY A 21 4.17 14.22 7.67
CA GLY A 21 2.89 14.01 8.36
C GLY A 21 2.26 12.66 7.97
N THR A 22 1.10 12.34 8.55
CA THR A 22 0.37 11.12 8.18
C THR A 22 -0.28 11.27 6.80
N ILE A 23 -0.01 10.33 5.89
CA ILE A 23 -0.75 10.20 4.63
C ILE A 23 -2.10 9.56 4.95
N VAL A 24 -3.19 10.22 4.58
CA VAL A 24 -4.55 9.69 4.76
C VAL A 24 -5.02 9.09 3.46
N VAL A 25 -5.34 7.81 3.48
CA VAL A 25 -5.86 7.07 2.33
C VAL A 25 -7.36 6.91 2.46
N GLN A 26 -8.07 7.32 1.41
CA GLN A 26 -9.52 7.19 1.28
C GLN A 26 -9.85 6.74 -0.15
N GLY A 27 -10.58 5.63 -0.27
CA GLY A 27 -10.94 5.06 -1.57
C GLY A 27 -9.82 4.29 -2.25
N ASP A 28 -10.01 4.01 -3.53
CA ASP A 28 -9.19 3.15 -4.39
C ASP A 28 -8.34 3.92 -5.41
N ASN A 29 -8.42 5.25 -5.43
CA ASN A 29 -7.69 6.06 -6.39
C ASN A 29 -6.22 6.27 -5.99
N SER A 30 -5.30 5.69 -6.76
CA SER A 30 -3.87 5.82 -6.52
C SER A 30 -3.25 7.16 -6.93
N ALA A 31 -3.92 7.95 -7.78
CA ALA A 31 -3.35 9.15 -8.40
C ALA A 31 -2.84 10.18 -7.38
N GLY A 32 -3.47 10.26 -6.22
CA GLY A 32 -3.02 11.13 -5.13
C GLY A 32 -1.66 10.70 -4.57
N VAL A 33 -1.43 9.39 -4.42
CA VAL A 33 -0.17 8.83 -3.93
C VAL A 33 0.92 8.99 -4.99
N ASP A 34 0.61 8.69 -6.26
CA ASP A 34 1.57 8.84 -7.36
C ASP A 34 2.01 10.31 -7.50
N ARG A 35 1.07 11.26 -7.45
CA ARG A 35 1.37 12.70 -7.47
C ARG A 35 2.19 13.16 -6.27
N LEU A 36 1.93 12.61 -5.08
CA LEU A 36 2.72 12.91 -3.89
C LEU A 36 4.16 12.43 -4.05
N GLN A 37 4.36 11.20 -4.52
CA GLN A 37 5.68 10.66 -4.81
C GLN A 37 6.44 11.56 -5.79
N GLU A 38 5.81 11.96 -6.90
CA GLU A 38 6.44 12.84 -7.89
C GLU A 38 6.91 14.16 -7.28
N VAL A 39 6.05 14.81 -6.49
CA VAL A 39 6.38 16.08 -5.81
C VAL A 39 7.56 15.89 -4.85
N LEU A 40 7.54 14.85 -4.03
CA LEU A 40 8.61 14.58 -3.06
C LEU A 40 9.95 14.33 -3.78
N VAL A 41 9.95 13.45 -4.78
CA VAL A 41 11.15 13.11 -5.57
C VAL A 41 11.69 14.33 -6.32
N TRP A 42 10.81 15.16 -6.88
CA TRP A 42 11.17 16.38 -7.59
C TRP A 42 11.73 17.46 -6.67
N ARG A 43 11.28 17.51 -5.41
CA ARG A 43 11.80 18.40 -4.37
C ARG A 43 13.06 17.87 -3.66
N GLY A 44 13.60 16.73 -4.09
CA GLY A 44 14.84 16.16 -3.58
C GLY A 44 14.68 15.14 -2.45
N CYS A 45 13.46 14.76 -2.08
CA CYS A 45 13.21 13.71 -1.09
C CYS A 45 13.40 12.33 -1.74
N ARG A 46 14.65 11.86 -1.79
CA ARG A 46 15.04 10.57 -2.38
C ARG A 46 15.82 9.74 -1.38
N GLY A 47 15.20 8.69 -0.83
CA GLY A 47 15.84 7.82 0.13
C GLY A 47 16.19 8.47 1.48
N VAL A 48 15.48 9.52 1.88
CA VAL A 48 15.79 10.33 3.09
C VAL A 48 14.77 10.15 4.21
N LEU A 49 13.54 9.73 3.89
CA LEU A 49 12.51 9.52 4.90
C LEU A 49 12.88 8.33 5.79
N LYS A 50 12.99 8.58 7.09
CA LYS A 50 13.25 7.56 8.11
C LYS A 50 11.98 6.84 8.54
N GLN A 51 10.84 7.48 8.34
CA GLN A 51 9.54 6.98 8.77
C GLN A 51 8.43 7.47 7.85
N LEU A 52 7.45 6.59 7.58
CA LEU A 52 6.24 6.92 6.86
C LEU A 52 5.03 6.40 7.65
N HIS A 53 4.09 7.30 7.97
CA HIS A 53 2.82 6.94 8.59
C HIS A 53 1.70 7.03 7.56
N VAL A 54 1.00 5.93 7.34
CA VAL A 54 -0.17 5.86 6.47
C VAL A 54 -1.38 5.46 7.31
N ARG A 55 -2.46 6.22 7.19
CA ARG A 55 -3.73 5.97 7.87
C ARG A 55 -4.84 5.73 6.86
N PHE A 56 -5.48 4.57 6.97
CA PHE A 56 -6.63 4.17 6.16
C PHE A 56 -7.92 4.57 6.90
N ARG A 57 -8.80 5.29 6.19
CA ARG A 57 -10.13 5.69 6.72
C ARG A 57 -11.01 4.47 7.05
N GLY A 58 -11.99 4.65 7.93
CA GLY A 58 -12.91 3.57 8.30
C GLY A 58 -13.73 3.04 7.15
N GLY A 59 -14.03 1.75 7.20
CA GLY A 59 -14.66 1.02 6.11
C GLY A 59 -13.73 0.74 4.93
N TYR A 60 -12.42 0.97 5.07
CA TYR A 60 -11.46 0.61 4.03
C TYR A 60 -11.43 -0.91 3.85
N ARG A 61 -11.68 -1.35 2.61
CA ARG A 61 -11.60 -2.75 2.20
C ARG A 61 -10.28 -2.96 1.49
N ILE A 62 -9.40 -3.75 2.08
CA ILE A 62 -8.20 -4.25 1.42
C ILE A 62 -8.67 -5.32 0.45
N GLY A 63 -8.67 -5.00 -0.84
CA GLY A 63 -9.21 -5.86 -1.90
C GLY A 63 -8.66 -5.46 -3.27
N ARG A 64 -9.14 -6.13 -4.34
CA ARG A 64 -8.78 -5.82 -5.73
C ARG A 64 -8.81 -4.33 -6.06
N PRO A 65 -9.89 -3.57 -5.76
CA PRO A 65 -9.96 -2.16 -6.14
C PRO A 65 -8.85 -1.32 -5.48
N THR A 66 -8.44 -1.68 -4.28
CA THR A 66 -7.47 -0.91 -3.49
C THR A 66 -6.01 -1.34 -3.67
N LEU A 67 -5.75 -2.44 -4.38
CA LEU A 67 -4.38 -2.92 -4.64
C LEU A 67 -3.52 -1.87 -5.36
N PRO A 68 -4.00 -1.16 -6.39
CA PRO A 68 -3.25 -0.08 -7.03
C PRO A 68 -2.75 0.99 -6.04
N VAL A 69 -3.52 1.32 -5.01
CA VAL A 69 -3.11 2.28 -3.97
C VAL A 69 -1.93 1.72 -3.17
N LEU A 70 -2.00 0.45 -2.75
CA LEU A 70 -0.92 -0.20 -2.01
C LEU A 70 0.36 -0.33 -2.85
N LEU A 71 0.24 -0.63 -4.13
CA LEU A 71 1.37 -0.64 -5.06
C LEU A 71 2.00 0.74 -5.21
N SER A 72 1.18 1.78 -5.28
CA SER A 72 1.64 3.17 -5.39
C SER A 72 2.35 3.64 -4.11
N LEU A 73 1.83 3.27 -2.93
CA LEU A 73 2.51 3.49 -1.66
C LEU A 73 3.83 2.75 -1.60
N SER A 74 3.90 1.52 -2.13
CA SER A 74 5.13 0.74 -2.16
C SER A 74 6.19 1.41 -3.02
N ARG A 75 5.81 1.96 -4.18
CA ARG A 75 6.72 2.75 -5.03
C ARG A 75 7.17 4.02 -4.30
N LEU A 76 6.26 4.71 -3.60
CA LEU A 76 6.59 5.90 -2.82
C LEU A 76 7.64 5.58 -1.76
N VAL A 77 7.44 4.50 -1.00
CA VAL A 77 8.40 4.02 0.00
C VAL A 77 9.74 3.71 -0.66
N GLY A 78 9.76 2.96 -1.76
CA GLY A 78 11.00 2.59 -2.46
C GLY A 78 11.76 3.78 -3.05
N ARG A 79 11.09 4.92 -3.32
CA ARG A 79 11.73 6.12 -3.87
C ARG A 79 12.13 7.14 -2.81
N CYS A 80 11.31 7.32 -1.78
CA CYS A 80 11.45 8.44 -0.84
C CYS A 80 12.05 8.02 0.50
N CYS A 81 11.92 6.75 0.89
CA CYS A 81 12.37 6.27 2.20
C CYS A 81 13.76 5.64 2.15
N GLN A 82 14.53 5.84 3.22
CA GLN A 82 15.80 5.17 3.40
C GLN A 82 15.60 3.65 3.59
N PRO A 83 16.61 2.81 3.31
CA PRO A 83 16.57 1.39 3.67
C PRO A 83 16.29 1.21 5.17
N GLY A 84 15.34 0.33 5.51
CA GLY A 84 14.93 0.09 6.90
C GLY A 84 14.05 1.18 7.52
N ALA A 85 13.57 2.15 6.73
CA ALA A 85 12.61 3.13 7.21
C ALA A 85 11.38 2.47 7.86
N GLN A 86 10.91 3.06 8.94
CA GLN A 86 9.77 2.54 9.68
C GLN A 86 8.48 2.87 8.93
N LEU A 87 7.78 1.83 8.47
CA LEU A 87 6.48 1.95 7.84
C LEU A 87 5.39 1.57 8.84
N ILE A 88 4.54 2.55 9.18
CA ILE A 88 3.45 2.39 10.15
C ILE A 88 2.13 2.53 9.40
N LEU A 89 1.32 1.46 9.39
CA LEU A 89 -0.03 1.48 8.84
C LEU A 89 -1.04 1.43 9.96
N THR A 90 -2.04 2.31 9.94
CA THR A 90 -3.16 2.26 10.87
C THR A 90 -4.49 2.31 10.13
N THR A 91 -5.48 1.57 10.61
CA THR A 91 -6.87 1.67 10.15
C THR A 91 -7.69 2.43 11.20
N THR A 92 -8.76 3.11 10.76
CA THR A 92 -9.67 3.82 11.67
C THR A 92 -11.03 3.13 11.71
N GLY A 93 -11.31 2.34 12.74
CA GLY A 93 -12.55 1.57 12.83
C GLY A 93 -12.52 0.26 12.02
N PRO A 94 -13.69 -0.39 11.81
CA PRO A 94 -13.75 -1.69 11.15
C PRO A 94 -13.18 -1.63 9.73
N SER A 95 -12.36 -2.64 9.41
CA SER A 95 -11.76 -2.84 8.10
C SER A 95 -11.92 -4.29 7.66
N GLU A 96 -11.91 -4.50 6.35
CA GLU A 96 -12.16 -5.79 5.71
C GLU A 96 -10.97 -6.17 4.83
N PHE A 97 -10.62 -7.45 4.83
CA PHE A 97 -9.65 -8.01 3.88
C PHE A 97 -10.38 -8.97 2.95
N ASP A 98 -10.41 -8.66 1.66
CA ASP A 98 -10.96 -9.52 0.61
C ASP A 98 -9.84 -10.36 -0.01
N LEU A 99 -9.89 -11.66 0.26
CA LEU A 99 -8.94 -12.67 -0.21
C LEU A 99 -8.94 -12.80 -1.74
N SER A 100 -10.00 -12.35 -2.43
CA SER A 100 -10.01 -12.30 -3.90
C SER A 100 -8.88 -11.44 -4.47
N ALA A 101 -8.32 -10.51 -3.67
CA ALA A 101 -7.17 -9.69 -4.03
C ALA A 101 -5.92 -10.51 -4.37
N LEU A 102 -5.78 -11.71 -3.81
CA LEU A 102 -4.62 -12.57 -4.07
C LEU A 102 -4.64 -13.18 -5.48
N TYR A 103 -5.76 -13.06 -6.19
CA TYR A 103 -5.92 -13.50 -7.56
C TYR A 103 -6.00 -12.33 -8.54
N ALA A 104 -5.77 -11.10 -8.08
CA ALA A 104 -5.80 -9.92 -8.94
C ALA A 104 -4.67 -9.93 -9.97
N ASP A 105 -4.97 -9.49 -11.19
CA ASP A 105 -3.95 -9.29 -12.24
C ASP A 105 -2.88 -8.27 -11.81
N ASP A 106 -3.25 -7.33 -10.94
CA ASP A 106 -2.35 -6.33 -10.37
C ASP A 106 -1.41 -6.90 -9.30
N LEU A 107 -1.60 -8.15 -8.83
CA LEU A 107 -0.71 -8.74 -7.84
C LEU A 107 0.66 -9.02 -8.48
N PRO A 108 1.76 -8.42 -7.97
CA PRO A 108 3.06 -8.61 -8.58
C PRO A 108 3.54 -10.05 -8.42
N THR A 109 4.13 -10.63 -9.47
CA THR A 109 4.78 -11.95 -9.42
C THR A 109 5.93 -11.98 -8.40
N HIS A 110 6.60 -10.84 -8.21
CA HIS A 110 7.64 -10.66 -7.20
C HIS A 110 7.31 -9.43 -6.35
N PRO A 111 6.45 -9.59 -5.32
CA PRO A 111 6.03 -8.47 -4.50
C PRO A 111 7.22 -7.87 -3.75
N SER A 112 7.34 -6.54 -3.78
CA SER A 112 8.40 -5.83 -3.07
C SER A 112 8.27 -6.04 -1.55
N SER A 113 9.39 -5.93 -0.82
CA SER A 113 9.36 -6.02 0.65
C SER A 113 8.39 -5.00 1.28
N PRO A 114 8.38 -3.70 0.89
CA PRO A 114 7.41 -2.75 1.42
C PRO A 114 5.96 -3.15 1.15
N PHE A 115 5.65 -3.69 -0.03
CA PHE A 115 4.30 -4.14 -0.36
C PHE A 115 3.87 -5.32 0.51
N LYS A 116 4.73 -6.33 0.67
CA LYS A 116 4.49 -7.48 1.56
C LYS A 116 4.20 -7.02 2.99
N SER A 117 5.06 -6.14 3.53
CA SER A 117 4.90 -5.60 4.89
C SER A 117 3.61 -4.80 5.06
N MET A 118 3.18 -4.04 4.03
CA MET A 118 1.88 -3.34 4.09
C MET A 118 0.71 -4.31 4.17
N LEU A 119 0.68 -5.34 3.31
CA LEU A 119 -0.39 -6.32 3.34
C LEU A 119 -0.45 -7.07 4.67
N GLN A 120 0.70 -7.48 5.21
CA GLN A 120 0.80 -8.15 6.51
C GLN A 120 0.29 -7.26 7.65
N GLN A 121 0.77 -6.01 7.75
CA GLN A 121 0.34 -5.07 8.78
C GLN A 121 -1.17 -4.78 8.69
N LEU A 122 -1.73 -4.69 7.48
CA LEU A 122 -3.15 -4.45 7.29
C LEU A 122 -3.98 -5.69 7.63
N ALA A 123 -3.56 -6.88 7.20
CA ALA A 123 -4.22 -8.15 7.52
C ALA A 123 -4.31 -8.38 9.04
N GLN A 124 -3.25 -8.08 9.79
CA GLN A 124 -3.25 -8.16 11.26
C GLN A 124 -4.25 -7.22 11.93
N GLN A 125 -4.68 -6.16 11.23
CA GLN A 125 -5.56 -5.14 11.78
C GLN A 125 -7.02 -5.30 11.41
N VAL A 126 -7.37 -6.13 10.41
CA VAL A 126 -8.76 -6.24 9.95
C VAL A 126 -9.65 -6.95 10.96
N SER A 127 -10.90 -6.51 11.03
CA SER A 127 -11.94 -7.16 11.84
C SER A 127 -12.67 -8.27 11.09
N CYS A 128 -12.63 -8.26 9.76
CA CYS A 128 -13.35 -9.22 8.93
C CYS A 128 -12.50 -9.66 7.73
N VAL A 129 -12.44 -10.96 7.52
CA VAL A 129 -11.88 -11.57 6.31
C VAL A 129 -13.04 -11.99 5.42
N LYS A 130 -12.93 -11.70 4.13
CA LYS A 130 -13.95 -12.06 3.15
C LYS A 130 -13.33 -12.72 1.94
N TYR A 131 -14.13 -13.49 1.22
CA TYR A 131 -13.85 -13.86 -0.14
C TYR A 131 -15.04 -13.42 -0.99
N VAL A 132 -14.88 -12.32 -1.74
CA VAL A 132 -15.98 -11.81 -2.58
C VAL A 132 -15.82 -12.34 -4.00
N PHE A 133 -16.71 -13.25 -4.40
CA PHE A 133 -16.76 -13.72 -5.78
C PHE A 133 -17.39 -12.66 -6.69
N THR A 134 -16.63 -12.16 -7.65
CA THR A 134 -17.07 -11.13 -8.61
C THR A 134 -17.09 -11.67 -10.04
N GLN A 135 -17.57 -10.89 -11.00
CA GLN A 135 -17.48 -11.28 -12.41
C GLN A 135 -16.03 -11.45 -12.87
N GLN A 136 -15.10 -10.64 -12.34
CA GLN A 136 -13.66 -10.80 -12.59
C GLN A 136 -13.12 -12.12 -12.03
N SER A 137 -13.75 -12.63 -10.98
CA SER A 137 -13.38 -13.91 -10.37
C SER A 137 -13.72 -15.12 -11.23
N LEU A 138 -14.55 -14.98 -12.28
CA LEU A 138 -14.85 -16.07 -13.21
C LEU A 138 -13.64 -16.49 -14.04
N THR A 139 -12.68 -15.58 -14.24
CA THR A 139 -11.46 -15.83 -15.03
C THR A 139 -10.22 -16.06 -14.18
N ASP A 140 -10.35 -16.02 -12.85
CA ASP A 140 -9.23 -16.26 -11.94
C ASP A 140 -8.75 -17.73 -12.03
N PRO A 141 -7.44 -17.98 -11.93
CA PRO A 141 -6.88 -19.33 -11.96
C PRO A 141 -7.05 -20.05 -10.60
N HIS A 142 -8.30 -20.25 -10.16
CA HIS A 142 -8.61 -20.85 -8.85
C HIS A 142 -7.99 -22.23 -8.65
N ALA A 143 -7.90 -23.03 -9.72
CA ALA A 143 -7.31 -24.37 -9.70
C ALA A 143 -5.77 -24.37 -9.68
N SER A 144 -5.14 -23.25 -10.02
CA SER A 144 -3.68 -23.12 -10.11
C SER A 144 -3.26 -21.71 -9.70
N PRO A 145 -3.36 -21.37 -8.39
CA PRO A 145 -2.91 -20.07 -7.91
C PRO A 145 -1.42 -19.88 -8.20
N SER A 146 -1.02 -18.65 -8.49
CA SER A 146 0.39 -18.34 -8.70
C SER A 146 1.21 -18.56 -7.42
N GLN A 147 2.49 -18.88 -7.55
CA GLN A 147 3.37 -19.03 -6.39
C GLN A 147 3.40 -17.76 -5.52
N ALA A 148 3.34 -16.58 -6.15
CA ALA A 148 3.27 -15.30 -5.43
C ALA A 148 2.00 -15.17 -4.58
N ALA A 149 0.86 -15.64 -5.09
CA ALA A 149 -0.39 -15.68 -4.35
C ALA A 149 -0.31 -16.66 -3.17
N VAL A 150 0.24 -17.86 -3.38
CA VAL A 150 0.45 -18.88 -2.33
C VAL A 150 1.38 -18.36 -1.24
N ASP A 151 2.53 -17.80 -1.62
CA ASP A 151 3.52 -17.24 -0.69
C ASP A 151 2.93 -16.08 0.11
N MET A 152 2.19 -15.19 -0.56
CA MET A 152 1.53 -14.07 0.11
C MET A 152 0.50 -14.59 1.10
N ALA A 153 -0.43 -15.45 0.67
CA ALA A 153 -1.48 -16.05 1.51
C ALA A 153 -0.88 -16.69 2.77
N SER A 154 0.20 -17.46 2.60
CA SER A 154 0.88 -18.17 3.69
C SER A 154 1.56 -17.23 4.70
N SER A 155 1.82 -15.99 4.30
CA SER A 155 2.49 -14.98 5.12
C SER A 155 1.55 -14.05 5.86
N LEU A 156 0.24 -14.11 5.60
CA LEU A 156 -0.75 -13.25 6.23
C LEU A 156 -1.25 -13.88 7.54
N SER A 157 -1.42 -13.03 8.55
CA SER A 157 -2.14 -13.38 9.78
C SER A 157 -3.27 -12.37 10.01
N PHE A 158 -4.36 -12.84 10.62
CA PHE A 158 -5.60 -12.08 10.79
C PHE A 158 -5.97 -11.97 12.27
N ASP A 159 -5.03 -11.49 13.08
CA ASP A 159 -5.05 -11.58 14.54
C ASP A 159 -6.27 -10.91 15.20
N LYS A 160 -6.85 -9.89 14.55
CA LYS A 160 -8.03 -9.16 15.03
C LYS A 160 -9.34 -9.59 14.34
N ALA A 161 -9.28 -10.51 13.38
CA ALA A 161 -10.47 -10.92 12.65
C ALA A 161 -11.35 -11.78 13.55
N ASN A 162 -12.63 -11.41 13.64
CA ASN A 162 -13.65 -12.16 14.39
C ASN A 162 -14.79 -12.66 13.50
N LYS A 163 -14.71 -12.37 12.19
CA LYS A 163 -15.73 -12.72 11.21
C LYS A 163 -15.10 -13.12 9.90
N VAL A 164 -15.53 -14.26 9.37
CA VAL A 164 -15.23 -14.72 8.01
C VAL A 164 -16.53 -14.73 7.20
N VAL A 165 -16.50 -14.21 5.97
CA VAL A 165 -17.64 -14.20 5.04
C VAL A 165 -17.20 -14.71 3.68
N VAL A 166 -18.03 -15.53 3.04
CA VAL A 166 -17.85 -16.02 1.68
C VAL A 166 -19.06 -15.61 0.86
#